data_AF-X6K3Q0-F1
#
_entry.id   AF-X6K3Q0-F1
#
_cell.length_a   1.000
_cell.length_b   1.000
_cell.length_c   1.000
_cell.angle_alpha   90.00
_cell.angle_beta   90.00
_cell.angle_gamma   90.00
#
_symmetry.space_group_name_H-M   'P 1'
#
loop_
_entity.id
_entity.type
_entity.pdbx_description
1 polymer ?
#
loop_
_entity_poly.entity_id
_entity_poly.type
_entity_poly.pdbx_seq_one_letter_code
_entity_poly.pdbx_strand_id
1 'polypeptide(L)' 'MIKAAGTATIDPAAGDRWVAAGDCLFCADPLSSRGIVHALRSGILAA' A
#
# COMPACT_ATOMS: atom_id res chain seq x y z
N MET A 1 21.62 -14.94 3.55
CA MET A 1 20.22 -15.40 3.59
C MET A 1 19.33 -14.18 3.48
N ILE A 2 18.34 -14.19 2.58
CA ILE A 2 17.41 -13.06 2.38
C ILE A 2 16.22 -13.25 3.33
N LYS A 3 15.78 -12.19 4.01
CA LYS A 3 14.68 -12.24 4.99
C LYS A 3 13.58 -11.26 4.60
N ALA A 4 12.33 -11.69 4.76
CA ALA A 4 11.14 -10.86 4.61
C ALA A 4 11.22 -9.62 5.53
N ALA A 5 10.93 -8.44 4.97
CA ALA A 5 10.80 -7.20 5.71
C ALA A 5 9.39 -7.04 6.33
N GLY A 6 8.43 -7.86 5.90
CA GLY A 6 7.04 -7.80 6.35
C GLY A 6 6.16 -6.94 5.43
N THR A 7 4.85 -7.03 5.64
CA THR A 7 3.84 -6.28 4.88
C THR A 7 2.85 -5.69 5.86
N ALA A 8 2.42 -4.45 5.62
CA ALA A 8 1.46 -3.75 6.47
C ALA A 8 0.44 -2.96 5.64
N THR A 9 -0.76 -2.82 6.20
CA THR A 9 -1.84 -1.97 5.67
C THR A 9 -2.35 -1.11 6.82
N ILE A 10 -2.65 0.16 6.55
CA ILE A 10 -3.28 1.01 7.57
C ILE A 10 -4.79 0.79 7.62
N ASP A 11 -5.36 0.90 8.83
CA ASP A 11 -6.80 0.82 9.09
C ASP A 11 -7.17 1.85 10.17
N PRO A 12 -8.04 2.85 9.88
CA PRO A 12 -8.81 3.03 8.65
C PRO A 12 -7.97 3.56 7.48
N ALA A 13 -8.32 3.11 6.26
CA ALA A 13 -7.70 3.53 5.01
C ALA A 13 -8.33 4.79 4.38
N ALA A 14 -9.43 5.28 4.92
CA ALA A 14 -10.15 6.46 4.46
C ALA A 14 -10.96 7.09 5.60
N GLY A 15 -11.35 8.34 5.44
CA GLY A 15 -12.19 9.08 6.38
C GLY A 15 -12.82 10.31 5.72
N ASP A 16 -13.40 11.21 6.53
CA ASP A 16 -14.08 12.39 6.01
C ASP A 16 -13.12 13.27 5.17
N ARG A 17 -13.41 13.38 3.86
CA ARG A 17 -12.64 14.12 2.85
C ARG A 17 -11.20 13.64 2.62
N TRP A 18 -10.84 12.40 2.97
CA TRP A 18 -9.52 11.87 2.65
C TRP A 18 -9.53 10.35 2.39
N VAL A 19 -8.57 9.90 1.59
CA VAL A 19 -8.30 8.47 1.32
C VAL A 19 -6.80 8.27 1.24
N ALA A 20 -6.30 7.19 1.83
CA ALA A 20 -4.91 6.79 1.68
C ALA A 20 -4.75 5.93 0.41
N ALA A 21 -3.66 6.15 -0.32
CA ALA A 21 -3.26 5.37 -1.48
C ALA A 21 -1.74 5.18 -1.48
N GLY A 22 -1.23 4.30 -2.33
CA GLY A 22 0.22 4.08 -2.41
C GLY A 22 0.81 3.48 -1.14
N ASP A 23 2.04 3.87 -0.86
CA ASP A 23 2.78 3.41 0.32
C ASP A 23 2.18 3.93 1.64
N CYS A 24 1.41 5.03 1.58
CA CYS A 24 0.64 5.51 2.73
C CYS A 24 -0.48 4.53 3.12
N LEU A 25 -1.02 3.78 2.16
CA LEU A 25 -2.06 2.77 2.38
C LEU A 25 -1.48 1.39 2.72
N PHE A 26 -0.49 0.95 1.94
CA PHE A 26 0.02 -0.41 1.96
C PHE A 26 1.54 -0.43 1.76
N CYS A 27 2.27 -0.92 2.74
CA CYS A 27 3.70 -1.16 2.65
C CYS A 27 3.93 -2.64 2.33
N ALA A 28 4.29 -2.93 1.07
CA ALA A 28 4.56 -4.28 0.61
C ALA A 28 5.94 -4.76 1.08
N ASP A 29 6.06 -6.05 1.40
CA ASP A 29 7.39 -6.67 1.48
C ASP A 29 8.06 -6.53 0.10
N PRO A 30 9.26 -5.94 -0.01
CA PRO A 30 9.91 -5.73 -1.29
C PRO A 30 10.18 -7.05 -2.03
N LEU A 31 10.36 -8.17 -1.32
CA LEU A 31 10.53 -9.50 -1.94
C LEU A 31 9.29 -9.96 -2.71
N SER A 32 8.12 -9.36 -2.44
CA SER A 32 6.89 -9.66 -3.16
C SER A 32 6.80 -8.96 -4.52
N SER A 33 7.61 -7.92 -4.79
CA SER A 33 7.53 -7.07 -5.98
C SER A 33 6.16 -6.41 -6.21
N ARG A 34 5.39 -6.18 -5.13
CA ARG A 34 4.00 -5.67 -5.21
C ARG A 34 3.84 -4.16 -5.03
N GLY A 35 4.87 -3.45 -4.56
CA GLY A 35 4.75 -2.03 -4.16
C GLY A 35 4.16 -1.15 -5.26
N ILE A 36 4.82 -1.09 -6.42
CA ILE A 36 4.42 -0.21 -7.54
C ILE A 36 3.02 -0.58 -8.08
N VAL A 37 2.75 -1.87 -8.28
CA VAL A 37 1.44 -2.33 -8.79
C VAL A 37 0.32 -1.95 -7.83
N HIS A 38 0.54 -2.13 -6.53
CA HIS A 38 -0.44 -1.75 -5.51
C HIS A 38 -0.65 -0.24 -5.46
N ALA A 39 0.43 0.55 -5.55
CA ALA A 39 0.36 1.99 -5.53
C ALA A 39 -0.45 2.54 -6.71
N LEU A 40 -0.19 2.08 -7.92
CA LEU A 40 -0.94 2.48 -9.11
C LEU A 40 -2.42 2.08 -9.00
N ARG A 41 -2.71 0.83 -8.61
CA ARG A 41 -4.08 0.36 -8.50
C ARG A 41 -4.87 1.13 -7.43
N SER A 42 -4.28 1.36 -6.26
CA SER A 42 -4.93 2.11 -5.18
C SER A 42 -5.16 3.58 -5.56
N GLY A 43 -4.23 4.23 -6.27
CA GLY A 43 -4.43 5.58 -6.79
C GLY A 43 -5.57 5.68 -7.80
N ILE A 44 -5.69 4.71 -8.72
CA ILE A 44 -6.81 4.64 -9.68
C ILE A 44 -8.16 4.48 -8.96
N LEU A 45 -8.22 3.68 -7.90
CA LEU A 45 -9.45 3.45 -7.14
C LEU A 45 -9.84 4.62 -6.24
N ALA A 46 -8.89 5.51 -5.93
CA ALA A 46 -9.09 6.66 -5.05
C ALA A 46 -9.60 7.92 -5.77
N ALA A 47 -9.55 7.94 -7.12
CA ALA A 47 -10.00 9.05 -7.96
C ALA A 47 -11.45 8.86 -8.44
#